data_AF-A0A948IN93-F1
#
_entry.id   AF-A0A948IN93-F1
#
_cell.length_a   1.000
_cell.length_b   1.000
_cell.length_c   1.000
_cell.angle_alpha   90.00
_cell.angle_beta   90.00
_cell.angle_gamma   90.00
#
_symmetry.space_group_name_H-M   'P 1'
#
loop_
_entity.id
_entity.type
_entity.pdbx_description
1 polymer ?
#
loop_
_entity_poly.entity_id
_entity_poly.type
_entity_poly.pdbx_seq_one_letter_code
_entity_poly.pdbx_strand_id
1 'polypeptide(L)'
;MLRNILDVVRGSAGARLAGMAVAVAALSLAVLAAGRTLAAPPERSIDEIAHVYHGVAVDKDLKPIKLDQAAVLEMLDSVVAKAGTPAAEPDLKFLREAQGALTKKKALSPSAAFVLKGAMVDQVLRAAPTAVQETYGWKVEYLRARARGLGFKPEAAEADVSKALGFSPLSLRLQTETGRWLNKLAAPSQTYAASCQAEGVPLPPNWTSGKWVLQGVLPQEFNFLELGLEVEVYAYADPNAPGACIALPRWDDAAKTKVTLGVICQSATTGKACFWDNRPHNGEGEPFTAAELATTDIQRDWVNGSDPDLIGGGKCVMCHRGENVFIIHPKTPLQVRPPFVTKFKGWYTPVNTLGWTNPPATTLPNTDGEACDTCHEIASTTDPESASYCVILSKAAVKEMPSRDGPAGWPTPSADYLAHINALKANCPGA
;
A
#
# COMPACT_ATOMS: atom_id res chain seq x y z
N MET A 1 37.38 15.39 -47.89
CA MET A 1 38.66 15.82 -47.28
C MET A 1 38.51 17.29 -46.96
N LEU A 2 37.94 17.56 -45.79
CA LEU A 2 38.64 18.15 -44.66
C LEU A 2 39.06 19.61 -44.92
N ARG A 3 38.36 20.51 -44.20
CA ARG A 3 38.91 21.64 -43.43
C ARG A 3 39.47 22.80 -44.27
N ASN A 4 39.10 24.06 -44.06
CA ASN A 4 38.66 24.75 -42.84
C ASN A 4 38.22 26.18 -43.27
N ILE A 5 37.06 26.70 -42.84
CA ILE A 5 36.82 27.48 -41.60
C ILE A 5 36.99 29.00 -41.80
N LEU A 6 35.85 29.68 -41.61
CA LEU A 6 35.60 31.06 -41.13
C LEU A 6 35.88 32.26 -42.06
N ASP A 7 34.81 32.88 -42.55
CA ASP A 7 34.25 34.15 -42.03
C ASP A 7 32.82 34.30 -42.61
N VAL A 8 31.70 34.28 -41.87
CA VAL A 8 31.22 35.12 -40.76
C VAL A 8 30.80 36.53 -41.21
N VAL A 9 29.48 36.77 -41.08
CA VAL A 9 28.72 38.04 -41.15
C VAL A 9 28.41 38.63 -42.53
N ARG A 10 27.18 38.35 -43.02
CA ARG A 10 26.17 39.36 -43.43
C ARG A 10 24.99 38.65 -44.08
N GLY A 11 23.81 38.69 -43.44
CA GLY A 11 22.57 38.33 -44.12
C GLY A 11 21.40 38.06 -43.20
N SER A 12 20.53 39.06 -43.06
CA SER A 12 19.10 38.94 -42.71
C SER A 12 18.73 38.41 -41.32
N ALA A 13 18.94 39.24 -40.31
CA ALA A 13 18.00 39.38 -39.20
C ALA A 13 16.87 40.33 -39.66
N GLY A 14 15.65 39.82 -39.78
CA GLY A 14 14.49 40.64 -40.12
C GLY A 14 13.29 39.78 -40.48
N ALA A 15 12.20 39.95 -39.72
CA ALA A 15 10.90 39.30 -39.90
C ALA A 15 10.81 37.83 -39.44
N ARG A 16 10.78 37.60 -38.12
CA ARG A 16 10.02 36.48 -37.49
C ARG A 16 9.85 36.60 -35.96
N LEU A 17 9.69 37.82 -35.43
CA LEU A 17 9.53 38.08 -33.98
C LEU A 17 8.36 39.02 -33.64
N ALA A 18 7.27 38.98 -34.41
CA ALA A 18 6.05 39.77 -34.12
C ALA A 18 4.79 38.90 -33.96
N GLY A 19 4.94 37.59 -33.74
CA GLY A 19 3.82 36.65 -33.57
C GLY A 19 3.80 35.90 -32.23
N MET A 20 4.72 36.18 -31.31
CA MET A 20 4.87 35.43 -30.05
C MET A 20 4.81 36.29 -28.78
N ALA A 21 4.42 37.56 -28.89
CA ALA A 21 4.28 38.47 -27.75
C ALA A 21 2.81 38.71 -27.31
N VAL A 22 1.81 38.19 -28.05
CA VAL A 22 0.38 38.35 -27.69
C VAL A 22 -0.22 37.08 -27.06
N ALA A 23 0.47 35.94 -27.12
CA ALA A 23 -0.01 34.68 -26.51
C ALA A 23 0.49 34.46 -25.05
N VAL A 24 1.49 35.21 -24.58
CA VAL A 24 2.02 35.07 -23.20
C VAL A 24 1.34 36.04 -22.23
N ALA A 25 0.83 37.19 -22.69
CA ALA A 25 0.07 38.11 -21.85
C ALA A 25 -1.38 37.65 -21.59
N ALA A 26 -1.97 36.84 -22.48
CA ALA A 26 -3.30 36.27 -22.30
C ALA A 26 -3.33 35.04 -21.36
N LEU A 27 -2.20 34.35 -21.18
CA LEU A 27 -2.08 33.22 -20.25
C LEU A 27 -1.68 33.66 -18.82
N SER A 28 -1.04 34.83 -18.67
CA SER A 28 -0.72 35.39 -17.35
C SER A 28 -1.88 36.13 -16.69
N LEU A 29 -2.89 36.59 -17.44
CA LEU A 29 -4.11 37.18 -16.86
C LEU A 29 -5.19 36.15 -16.49
N ALA A 30 -5.20 34.95 -17.12
CA ALA A 30 -6.16 33.89 -16.79
C ALA A 30 -5.79 33.12 -15.50
N VAL A 31 -4.51 33.12 -15.10
CA VAL A 31 -4.06 32.49 -13.83
C VAL A 31 -4.24 33.42 -12.62
N LEU A 32 -4.37 34.73 -12.83
CA LEU A 32 -4.67 35.70 -11.77
C LEU A 32 -6.18 35.99 -11.60
N ALA A 33 -7.03 35.52 -12.52
CA ALA A 33 -8.48 35.68 -12.47
C ALA A 33 -9.25 34.44 -11.97
N ALA A 34 -8.55 33.36 -11.59
CA ALA A 34 -9.07 32.42 -10.59
C ALA A 34 -8.94 33.06 -9.19
N GLY A 35 -9.50 34.26 -9.06
CA GLY A 35 -9.74 34.85 -7.76
C GLY A 35 -10.51 33.82 -6.96
N ARG A 36 -9.90 33.36 -5.87
CA ARG A 36 -10.62 32.68 -4.79
C ARG A 36 -11.85 33.54 -4.52
N THR A 37 -13.01 33.15 -5.04
CA THR A 37 -14.26 33.52 -4.40
C THR A 37 -14.22 32.81 -3.06
N LEU A 38 -13.52 33.43 -2.11
CA LEU A 38 -13.62 33.07 -0.70
C LEU A 38 -15.12 33.12 -0.44
N ALA A 39 -15.70 31.96 -0.12
CA ALA A 39 -17.05 31.91 0.39
C ALA A 39 -17.17 32.96 1.51
N ALA A 40 -18.34 33.60 1.62
CA ALA A 40 -18.59 34.52 2.72
C ALA A 40 -18.12 33.89 4.04
N PRO A 41 -17.41 34.65 4.90
CA PRO A 41 -16.92 34.10 6.16
C PRO A 41 -18.10 33.48 6.93
N PRO A 42 -17.88 32.34 7.62
CA PRO A 42 -18.95 31.67 8.33
C PRO A 42 -19.54 32.62 9.38
N GLU A 43 -20.87 32.65 9.50
CA GLU A 43 -21.57 33.53 10.43
C GLU A 43 -21.26 33.15 11.89
N ARG A 44 -20.98 31.87 12.14
CA ARG A 44 -20.52 31.33 13.41
C ARG A 44 -19.06 30.91 13.36
N SER A 45 -18.30 31.19 14.43
CA SER A 45 -16.90 30.76 14.55
C SER A 45 -16.67 29.81 15.71
N ILE A 46 -15.76 28.84 15.52
CA ILE A 46 -15.31 27.91 16.57
C ILE A 46 -14.73 28.64 17.78
N ASP A 47 -14.20 29.85 17.60
CA ASP A 47 -13.64 30.67 18.68
C ASP A 47 -14.69 31.29 19.59
N GLU A 48 -15.96 31.24 19.20
CA GLU A 48 -17.04 31.56 20.12
C GLU A 48 -17.07 30.59 21.29
N ILE A 49 -16.69 29.32 21.10
CA ILE A 49 -16.57 28.35 22.19
C ILE A 49 -15.31 28.70 22.99
N ALA A 50 -15.51 29.38 24.12
CA ALA A 50 -14.44 29.71 25.05
C ALA A 50 -14.25 28.59 26.09
N HIS A 51 -15.35 27.98 26.55
CA HIS A 51 -15.32 26.89 27.52
C HIS A 51 -16.48 25.93 27.32
N VAL A 52 -16.39 24.75 27.95
CA VAL A 52 -17.49 23.77 28.02
C VAL A 52 -17.69 23.40 29.48
N TYR A 53 -18.93 23.55 29.97
CA TYR A 53 -19.31 23.20 31.33
C TYR A 53 -20.60 22.39 31.33
N HIS A 54 -20.62 21.23 31.99
CA HIS A 54 -21.75 20.30 32.02
C HIS A 54 -22.34 19.97 30.63
N GLY A 55 -21.46 19.84 29.62
CA GLY A 55 -21.88 19.54 28.24
C GLY A 55 -22.47 20.72 27.47
N VAL A 56 -22.48 21.93 28.04
CA VAL A 56 -22.91 23.18 27.39
C VAL A 56 -21.69 23.99 26.98
N ALA A 57 -21.60 24.34 25.70
CA ALA A 57 -20.61 25.31 25.22
C ALA A 57 -21.02 26.73 25.65
N VAL A 58 -20.05 27.50 26.13
CA VAL A 58 -20.25 28.89 26.54
C VAL A 58 -19.24 29.81 25.87
N ASP A 59 -19.65 31.06 25.68
CA ASP A 59 -18.78 32.11 25.16
C ASP A 59 -17.83 32.68 26.22
N LYS A 60 -17.02 33.67 25.83
CA LYS A 60 -16.06 34.34 26.72
C LYS A 60 -16.72 35.06 27.91
N ASP A 61 -18.01 35.39 27.79
CA ASP A 61 -18.82 36.01 28.85
C ASP A 61 -19.60 34.95 29.65
N LEU A 62 -19.27 33.66 29.46
CA LEU A 62 -19.92 32.49 30.05
C LEU A 62 -21.41 32.35 29.67
N LYS A 63 -21.84 32.94 28.56
CA LYS A 63 -23.21 32.78 28.06
C LYS A 63 -23.35 31.49 27.25
N PRO A 64 -24.42 30.71 27.45
CA PRO A 64 -24.66 29.50 26.66
C PRO A 64 -24.73 29.78 25.16
N ILE A 65 -24.01 28.98 24.40
CA ILE A 65 -24.01 28.99 22.94
C ILE A 65 -25.09 28.02 22.46
N LYS A 66 -26.08 28.54 21.73
CA LYS A 66 -27.07 27.68 21.08
C LYS A 66 -26.42 26.97 19.90
N LEU A 67 -26.38 25.64 19.95
CA LEU A 67 -25.89 24.80 18.87
C LEU A 67 -27.06 24.13 18.14
N ASP A 68 -27.06 24.26 16.83
CA ASP A 68 -27.87 23.50 15.89
C ASP A 68 -26.98 22.99 14.75
N GLN A 69 -27.57 22.27 13.78
CA GLN A 69 -26.79 21.69 12.68
C GLN A 69 -26.05 22.74 11.85
N ALA A 70 -26.67 23.89 11.59
CA ALA A 70 -26.05 24.95 10.79
C ALA A 70 -24.84 25.54 11.53
N ALA A 71 -25.02 25.89 12.81
CA ALA A 71 -23.95 26.43 13.63
C ALA A 71 -22.74 25.49 13.72
N VAL A 72 -22.96 24.17 13.86
CA VAL A 72 -21.87 23.19 13.89
C VAL A 72 -21.12 23.16 12.56
N LEU A 73 -21.82 23.11 11.42
CA LEU A 73 -21.19 23.05 10.10
C LEU A 73 -20.39 24.33 9.78
N GLU A 74 -20.84 25.49 10.26
CA GLU A 74 -20.13 26.76 10.13
C GLU A 74 -18.90 26.84 11.04
N MET A 75 -19.01 26.35 12.28
CA MET A 75 -17.87 26.28 13.19
C MET A 75 -16.77 25.36 12.63
N LEU A 76 -17.12 24.22 12.03
CA LEU A 76 -16.15 23.35 11.35
C LEU A 76 -15.48 24.05 10.15
N ASP A 77 -16.23 24.79 9.32
CA ASP A 77 -15.64 25.61 8.24
C ASP A 77 -14.66 26.63 8.79
N SER A 78 -14.99 27.25 9.93
CA SER A 78 -14.11 28.24 10.54
C SER A 78 -12.79 27.64 11.03
N VAL A 79 -12.77 26.35 11.43
CA VAL A 79 -11.52 25.65 11.76
C VAL A 79 -10.69 25.45 10.49
N VAL A 80 -11.30 24.99 9.39
CA VAL A 80 -10.59 24.82 8.09
C VAL A 80 -10.00 26.15 7.62
N ALA A 81 -10.73 27.25 7.77
CA ALA A 81 -10.27 28.58 7.39
C ALA A 81 -9.11 29.10 8.27
N LYS A 82 -9.13 28.79 9.58
CA LYS A 82 -8.15 29.30 10.56
C LYS A 82 -6.90 28.43 10.71
N ALA A 83 -7.07 27.11 10.65
CA ALA A 83 -6.02 26.12 10.80
C ALA A 83 -5.45 25.63 9.46
N GLY A 84 -6.02 26.04 8.33
CA GLY A 84 -5.56 25.66 7.00
C GLY A 84 -4.11 26.10 6.77
N THR A 85 -3.24 25.14 6.45
CA THR A 85 -1.84 25.37 6.08
C THR A 85 -1.60 24.98 4.61
N PRO A 86 -0.55 25.50 3.94
CA PRO A 86 -0.19 25.02 2.60
C PRO A 86 0.05 23.51 2.52
N ALA A 87 0.50 22.89 3.62
CA ALA A 87 0.74 21.45 3.70
C ALA A 87 -0.55 20.62 3.61
N ALA A 88 -1.71 21.17 4.03
CA ALA A 88 -3.01 20.50 3.96
C ALA A 88 -3.76 20.76 2.65
N GLU A 89 -3.28 21.67 1.79
CA GLU A 89 -4.06 22.17 0.65
C GLU A 89 -4.33 21.11 -0.45
N PRO A 90 -3.42 20.18 -0.78
CA PRO A 90 -3.74 19.07 -1.67
C PRO A 90 -4.95 18.26 -1.20
N ASP A 91 -5.02 18.01 0.11
CA ASP A 91 -6.05 17.17 0.71
C ASP A 91 -7.40 17.90 0.77
N LEU A 92 -7.35 19.18 1.16
CA LEU A 92 -8.52 20.05 1.18
C LEU A 92 -9.11 20.27 -0.20
N LYS A 93 -8.29 20.35 -1.25
CA LYS A 93 -8.79 20.51 -2.62
C LYS A 93 -9.72 19.36 -3.00
N PHE A 94 -9.31 18.11 -2.79
CA PHE A 94 -10.14 16.95 -3.07
C PHE A 94 -11.43 16.95 -2.26
N LEU A 95 -11.35 17.20 -0.95
CA LEU A 95 -12.52 17.21 -0.07
C LEU A 95 -13.52 18.31 -0.48
N ARG A 96 -13.04 19.48 -0.94
CA ARG A 96 -13.89 20.57 -1.46
C ARG A 96 -14.52 20.19 -2.79
N GLU A 97 -13.80 19.51 -3.68
CA GLU A 97 -14.35 18.97 -4.93
C GLU A 97 -15.43 17.92 -4.69
N ALA A 98 -15.19 17.01 -3.74
CA ALA A 98 -16.12 16.02 -3.23
C ALA A 98 -17.41 16.65 -2.70
N GLN A 99 -17.27 17.65 -1.80
CA GLN A 99 -18.40 18.42 -1.28
C GLN A 99 -19.16 19.10 -2.42
N GLY A 100 -18.46 19.76 -3.35
CA GLY A 100 -19.06 20.42 -4.51
C GLY A 100 -19.83 19.46 -5.41
N ALA A 101 -19.32 18.25 -5.64
CA ALA A 101 -20.00 17.21 -6.41
C ALA A 101 -21.30 16.73 -5.74
N LEU A 102 -21.27 16.54 -4.42
CA LEU A 102 -22.44 16.16 -3.62
C LEU A 102 -23.49 17.27 -3.55
N THR A 103 -23.08 18.53 -3.40
CA THR A 103 -23.96 19.69 -3.46
C THR A 103 -24.65 19.80 -4.82
N LYS A 104 -23.91 19.67 -5.92
CA LYS A 104 -24.47 19.70 -7.29
C LYS A 104 -25.52 18.61 -7.51
N LYS A 105 -25.31 17.43 -6.93
CA LYS A 105 -26.26 16.31 -7.00
C LYS A 105 -27.46 16.44 -6.04
N LYS A 106 -27.56 17.53 -5.27
CA LYS A 106 -28.52 17.70 -4.16
C LYS A 106 -28.49 16.53 -3.16
N ALA A 107 -27.35 15.86 -3.06
CA ALA A 107 -27.14 14.68 -2.21
C ALA A 107 -26.46 15.02 -0.89
N LEU A 108 -26.07 16.29 -0.69
CA LEU A 108 -25.40 16.72 0.53
C LEU A 108 -26.42 17.01 1.65
N SER A 109 -26.81 15.97 2.38
CA SER A 109 -27.54 16.12 3.64
C SER A 109 -26.67 16.84 4.70
N PRO A 110 -27.25 17.42 5.76
CA PRO A 110 -26.46 17.98 6.87
C PRO A 110 -25.48 16.97 7.48
N SER A 111 -25.86 15.69 7.52
CA SER A 111 -25.01 14.61 8.03
C SER A 111 -23.86 14.29 7.07
N ALA A 112 -24.09 14.28 5.76
CA ALA A 112 -23.02 14.12 4.78
C ALA A 112 -22.05 15.31 4.80
N ALA A 113 -22.57 16.53 4.95
CA ALA A 113 -21.76 17.72 5.13
C ALA A 113 -20.91 17.64 6.41
N PHE A 114 -21.49 17.14 7.50
CA PHE A 114 -20.77 16.97 8.77
C PHE A 114 -19.61 15.99 8.64
N VAL A 115 -19.82 14.83 8.00
CA VAL A 115 -18.76 13.83 7.76
C VAL A 115 -17.62 14.43 6.91
N LEU A 116 -17.93 15.10 5.81
CA LEU A 116 -16.91 15.70 4.93
C LEU A 116 -16.15 16.83 5.61
N LYS A 117 -16.84 17.71 6.32
CA LYS A 117 -16.20 18.83 7.02
C LYS A 117 -15.36 18.34 8.21
N GLY A 118 -15.83 17.31 8.92
CA GLY A 118 -15.02 16.63 9.94
C GLY A 118 -13.71 16.10 9.37
N ALA A 119 -13.76 15.43 8.22
CA ALA A 119 -12.57 14.97 7.50
C ALA A 119 -11.61 16.11 7.13
N MET A 120 -12.13 17.24 6.64
CA MET A 120 -11.31 18.42 6.34
C MET A 120 -10.64 18.99 7.59
N VAL A 121 -11.39 19.08 8.69
CA VAL A 121 -10.90 19.54 9.99
C VAL A 121 -9.77 18.67 10.51
N ASP A 122 -9.90 17.34 10.40
CA ASP A 122 -8.84 16.41 10.82
C ASP A 122 -7.55 16.61 10.00
N GLN A 123 -7.66 16.86 8.69
CA GLN A 123 -6.50 17.15 7.85
C GLN A 123 -5.79 18.42 8.27
N VAL A 124 -6.53 19.52 8.43
CA VAL A 124 -5.90 20.80 8.79
C VAL A 124 -5.28 20.74 10.17
N LEU A 125 -5.94 20.13 11.16
CA LEU A 125 -5.39 20.07 12.51
C LEU A 125 -4.13 19.20 12.55
N ARG A 126 -4.10 18.07 11.84
CA ARG A 126 -2.91 17.22 11.74
C ARG A 126 -1.70 17.94 11.15
N ALA A 127 -1.92 18.72 10.10
CA ALA A 127 -0.87 19.46 9.43
C ALA A 127 -0.50 20.78 10.15
N ALA A 128 -1.28 21.17 11.17
CA ALA A 128 -1.08 22.42 11.89
C ALA A 128 -0.06 22.24 13.04
N PRO A 129 0.61 23.33 13.47
CA PRO A 129 1.46 23.32 14.66
C PRO A 129 0.70 22.88 15.92
N THR A 130 1.41 22.30 16.90
CA THR A 130 0.83 21.79 18.17
C THR A 130 -0.07 22.82 18.86
N ALA A 131 0.33 24.09 18.91
CA ALA A 131 -0.47 25.15 19.52
C ALA A 131 -1.86 25.32 18.87
N VAL A 132 -1.95 25.13 17.55
CA VAL A 132 -3.23 25.19 16.81
C VAL A 132 -4.08 23.96 17.12
N GLN A 133 -3.45 22.78 17.21
CA GLN A 133 -4.11 21.54 17.61
C GLN A 133 -4.69 21.65 19.03
N GLU A 134 -3.92 22.15 19.98
CA GLU A 134 -4.37 22.38 21.35
C GLU A 134 -5.48 23.42 21.44
N THR A 135 -5.44 24.45 20.59
CA THR A 135 -6.46 25.51 20.56
C THR A 135 -7.82 24.98 20.06
N TYR A 136 -7.83 24.16 19.01
CA TYR A 136 -9.05 23.77 18.30
C TYR A 136 -9.50 22.33 18.51
N GLY A 137 -8.58 21.40 18.80
CA GLY A 137 -8.85 19.96 18.84
C GLY A 137 -9.95 19.60 19.83
N TRP A 138 -9.88 20.09 21.07
CA TRP A 138 -10.91 19.82 22.07
C TRP A 138 -12.28 20.41 21.71
N LYS A 139 -12.31 21.56 21.00
CA LYS A 139 -13.56 22.19 20.55
C LYS A 139 -14.25 21.34 19.49
N VAL A 140 -13.47 20.80 18.55
CA VAL A 140 -13.95 19.89 17.50
C VAL A 140 -14.48 18.60 18.11
N GLU A 141 -13.75 18.00 19.05
CA GLU A 141 -14.19 16.79 19.75
C GLU A 141 -15.49 17.02 20.53
N TYR A 142 -15.64 18.18 21.16
CA TYR A 142 -16.91 18.56 21.78
C TYR A 142 -18.06 18.61 20.76
N LEU A 143 -17.87 19.26 19.60
CA LEU A 143 -18.89 19.32 18.55
C LEU A 143 -19.28 17.92 18.03
N ARG A 144 -18.29 17.02 17.87
CA ARG A 144 -18.51 15.62 17.50
C ARG A 144 -19.34 14.87 18.52
N ALA A 145 -19.01 15.00 19.81
CA ALA A 145 -19.75 14.36 20.88
C ALA A 145 -21.22 14.83 20.95
N ARG A 146 -21.53 16.05 20.50
CA ARG A 146 -22.90 16.60 20.45
C ARG A 146 -23.65 16.27 19.17
N ALA A 147 -22.99 15.82 18.11
CA ALA A 147 -23.56 15.71 16.78
C ALA A 147 -24.86 14.88 16.74
N ARG A 148 -24.88 13.69 17.36
CA ARG A 148 -26.09 12.85 17.41
C ARG A 148 -27.26 13.53 18.12
N GLY A 149 -27.00 14.24 19.21
CA GLY A 149 -28.00 15.00 19.95
C GLY A 149 -28.57 16.20 19.17
N LEU A 150 -27.86 16.65 18.14
CA LEU A 150 -28.28 17.71 17.22
C LEU A 150 -28.94 17.16 15.94
N GLY A 151 -29.22 15.85 15.89
CA GLY A 151 -29.89 15.20 14.77
C GLY A 151 -28.97 14.82 13.59
N PHE A 152 -27.64 14.93 13.74
CA PHE A 152 -26.73 14.35 12.75
C PHE A 152 -26.78 12.81 12.84
N LYS A 153 -26.73 12.16 11.67
CA LYS A 153 -26.69 10.70 11.49
C LYS A 153 -25.45 10.31 10.68
N PRO A 154 -24.24 10.46 11.26
CA PRO A 154 -23.00 10.26 10.51
C PRO A 154 -22.89 8.86 9.90
N GLU A 155 -23.35 7.82 10.60
CA GLU A 155 -23.26 6.43 10.13
C GLU A 155 -24.10 6.18 8.86
N ALA A 156 -25.29 6.80 8.79
CA ALA A 156 -26.13 6.70 7.61
C ALA A 156 -25.55 7.52 6.44
N ALA A 157 -24.96 8.68 6.76
CA ALA A 157 -24.34 9.55 5.77
C ALA A 157 -23.01 9.03 5.22
N GLU A 158 -22.28 8.23 5.99
CA GLU A 158 -21.05 7.57 5.55
C GLU A 158 -21.29 6.71 4.31
N ALA A 159 -22.40 5.96 4.25
CA ALA A 159 -22.74 5.16 3.08
C ALA A 159 -22.97 6.03 1.83
N ASP A 160 -23.69 7.15 1.98
CA ASP A 160 -23.98 8.08 0.89
C ASP A 160 -22.73 8.81 0.39
N VAL A 161 -21.87 9.27 1.33
CA VAL A 161 -20.59 9.91 1.02
C VAL A 161 -19.66 8.91 0.34
N SER A 162 -19.55 7.68 0.86
CA SER A 162 -18.73 6.62 0.29
C SER A 162 -19.15 6.30 -1.14
N LYS A 163 -20.45 6.11 -1.37
CA LYS A 163 -21.01 5.89 -2.70
C LYS A 163 -20.72 7.05 -3.66
N ALA A 164 -20.82 8.29 -3.18
CA ALA A 164 -20.56 9.47 -4.00
C ALA A 164 -19.08 9.63 -4.37
N LEU A 165 -18.18 9.17 -3.50
CA LEU A 165 -16.73 9.24 -3.68
C LEU A 165 -16.12 7.98 -4.31
N GLY A 166 -16.91 6.91 -4.47
CA GLY A 166 -16.42 5.64 -4.97
C GLY A 166 -15.56 4.88 -3.95
N PHE A 167 -15.75 5.14 -2.66
CA PHE A 167 -15.12 4.39 -1.57
C PHE A 167 -16.08 3.35 -0.98
N SER A 168 -15.53 2.35 -0.29
CA SER A 168 -16.33 1.54 0.62
C SER A 168 -16.65 2.34 1.90
N PRO A 169 -17.81 2.12 2.56
CA PRO A 169 -18.12 2.73 3.87
C PRO A 169 -17.06 2.50 4.93
N LEU A 170 -16.45 1.31 4.94
CA LEU A 170 -15.36 0.99 5.85
C LEU A 170 -14.11 1.84 5.55
N SER A 171 -13.74 1.98 4.28
CA SER A 171 -12.61 2.81 3.86
C SER A 171 -12.81 4.27 4.23
N LEU A 172 -14.03 4.80 4.04
CA LEU A 172 -14.38 6.16 4.44
C LEU A 172 -14.23 6.36 5.94
N ARG A 173 -14.82 5.45 6.73
CA ARG A 173 -14.81 5.50 8.19
C ARG A 173 -13.38 5.41 8.75
N LEU A 174 -12.59 4.48 8.21
CA LEU A 174 -11.18 4.32 8.56
C LEU A 174 -10.39 5.60 8.24
N GLN A 175 -10.65 6.25 7.10
CA GLN A 175 -9.99 7.51 6.73
C GLN A 175 -10.40 8.67 7.64
N THR A 176 -11.67 8.76 8.05
CA THR A 176 -12.14 9.77 9.01
C THR A 176 -11.58 9.54 10.42
N GLU A 177 -11.59 8.31 10.93
CA GLU A 177 -11.12 7.99 12.28
C GLU A 177 -9.60 8.12 12.39
N THR A 178 -8.87 7.68 11.38
CA THR A 178 -7.41 7.80 11.35
C THR A 178 -6.93 9.16 10.87
N GLY A 179 -7.83 10.07 10.46
CA GLY A 179 -7.55 11.38 9.85
C GLY A 179 -6.51 11.34 8.74
N ARG A 180 -6.33 10.22 8.02
CA ARG A 180 -5.39 10.09 6.88
C ARG A 180 -6.18 10.18 5.58
N TRP A 181 -6.79 11.32 5.31
CA TRP A 181 -7.26 11.61 3.97
C TRP A 181 -6.05 12.05 3.16
N LEU A 182 -5.77 11.34 2.07
CA LEU A 182 -4.93 11.83 0.97
C LEU A 182 -3.40 11.82 1.07
N ASN A 183 -2.81 10.97 1.91
CA ASN A 183 -1.51 10.41 1.52
C ASN A 183 -1.62 9.33 0.41
N LYS A 184 -2.82 9.00 -0.08
CA LYS A 184 -3.02 7.92 -1.06
C LYS A 184 -4.11 8.10 -2.16
N LEU A 185 -4.43 9.29 -2.68
CA LEU A 185 -5.14 9.38 -4.00
C LEU A 185 -4.24 9.72 -5.20
N ALA A 186 -2.97 10.01 -4.95
CA ALA A 186 -1.91 9.37 -5.74
C ALA A 186 -1.45 8.16 -4.92
N ALA A 187 -2.24 7.08 -4.91
CA ALA A 187 -2.02 5.98 -3.98
C ALA A 187 -0.58 5.45 -4.11
N PRO A 188 0.23 5.35 -3.04
CA PRO A 188 1.36 4.46 -2.97
C PRO A 188 1.04 3.07 -3.51
N SER A 189 -0.23 2.63 -3.51
CA SER A 189 -0.68 1.36 -4.07
C SER A 189 -0.94 1.35 -5.59
N GLN A 190 -1.56 2.39 -6.17
CA GLN A 190 -1.59 2.56 -7.63
C GLN A 190 -0.21 2.93 -8.21
N THR A 191 0.59 3.70 -7.48
CA THR A 191 1.98 4.00 -7.87
C THR A 191 2.87 2.77 -7.69
N TYR A 192 2.64 1.93 -6.68
CA TYR A 192 3.33 0.65 -6.56
C TYR A 192 2.95 -0.30 -7.70
N ALA A 193 1.65 -0.52 -7.95
CA ALA A 193 1.20 -1.32 -9.07
C ALA A 193 1.70 -0.78 -10.42
N ALA A 194 1.68 0.55 -10.62
CA ALA A 194 2.26 1.17 -11.81
C ALA A 194 3.78 0.97 -11.89
N SER A 195 4.50 1.04 -10.77
CA SER A 195 5.95 0.76 -10.71
C SER A 195 6.24 -0.71 -11.04
N CYS A 196 5.47 -1.64 -10.46
CA CYS A 196 5.54 -3.06 -10.77
C CYS A 196 5.31 -3.32 -12.27
N GLN A 197 4.27 -2.71 -12.83
CA GLN A 197 3.95 -2.83 -14.25
C GLN A 197 5.04 -2.23 -15.14
N ALA A 198 5.58 -1.06 -14.77
CA ALA A 198 6.69 -0.42 -15.48
C ALA A 198 7.97 -1.28 -15.49
N GLU A 199 8.17 -2.06 -14.43
CA GLU A 199 9.26 -3.04 -14.28
C GLU A 199 8.94 -4.41 -14.92
N GLY A 200 7.80 -4.53 -15.63
CA GLY A 200 7.39 -5.73 -16.36
C GLY A 200 6.91 -6.87 -15.47
N VAL A 201 6.55 -6.58 -14.21
CA VAL A 201 5.97 -7.56 -13.28
C VAL A 201 4.49 -7.74 -13.60
N PRO A 202 3.98 -8.98 -13.75
CA PRO A 202 2.54 -9.21 -13.92
C PRO A 202 1.80 -8.68 -12.69
N LEU A 203 0.69 -7.98 -12.91
CA LEU A 203 -0.12 -7.46 -11.81
C LEU A 203 -1.15 -8.50 -11.37
N PRO A 204 -1.30 -8.74 -10.05
CA PRO A 204 -2.30 -9.68 -9.59
C PRO A 204 -3.70 -9.13 -9.88
N PRO A 205 -4.62 -9.96 -10.40
CA PRO A 205 -6.01 -9.56 -10.53
C PRO A 205 -6.68 -9.67 -9.16
N ASN A 206 -7.80 -8.98 -8.97
CA ASN A 206 -8.56 -9.06 -7.72
C ASN A 206 -8.89 -10.51 -7.36
N TRP A 207 -8.87 -10.84 -6.07
CA TRP A 207 -9.01 -12.21 -5.58
C TRP A 207 -10.26 -12.90 -6.14
N THR A 208 -11.37 -12.17 -6.19
CA THR A 208 -12.66 -12.67 -6.68
C THR A 208 -12.87 -12.56 -8.18
N SER A 209 -11.83 -12.20 -8.95
CA SER A 209 -11.93 -12.02 -10.40
C SER A 209 -12.17 -13.33 -11.19
N GLY A 210 -12.01 -14.49 -10.56
CA GLY A 210 -12.07 -15.80 -11.23
C GLY A 210 -10.88 -16.09 -12.15
N LYS A 211 -9.85 -15.22 -12.19
CA LYS A 211 -8.64 -15.40 -13.00
C LYS A 211 -7.55 -16.24 -12.32
N TRP A 212 -7.66 -16.43 -11.01
CA TRP A 212 -6.76 -17.28 -10.23
C TRP A 212 -7.03 -18.75 -10.53
N VAL A 213 -5.96 -19.51 -10.80
CA VAL A 213 -6.05 -20.95 -11.09
C VAL A 213 -5.53 -21.72 -9.89
N LEU A 214 -6.41 -22.49 -9.24
CA LEU A 214 -6.03 -23.41 -8.16
C LEU A 214 -5.08 -24.48 -8.70
N GLN A 215 -3.89 -24.56 -8.13
CA GLN A 215 -2.86 -25.56 -8.43
C GLN A 215 -3.00 -26.80 -7.53
N GLY A 216 -3.62 -26.64 -6.36
CA GLY A 216 -3.89 -27.70 -5.40
C GLY A 216 -3.71 -27.24 -3.95
N VAL A 217 -3.89 -28.17 -3.02
CA VAL A 217 -3.63 -27.97 -1.59
C VAL A 217 -2.20 -28.44 -1.28
N LEU A 218 -1.41 -27.58 -0.67
CA LEU A 218 -0.04 -27.89 -0.26
C LEU A 218 -0.05 -28.88 0.90
N PRO A 219 0.62 -30.05 0.79
CA PRO A 219 0.71 -30.98 1.91
C PRO A 219 1.43 -30.33 3.10
N GLN A 220 1.01 -30.68 4.31
CA GLN A 220 1.46 -30.03 5.54
C GLN A 220 2.97 -30.10 5.72
N GLU A 221 3.62 -31.18 5.29
CA GLU A 221 5.06 -31.39 5.35
C GLU A 221 5.88 -30.43 4.47
N PHE A 222 5.24 -29.76 3.50
CA PHE A 222 5.84 -28.75 2.63
C PHE A 222 5.37 -27.32 2.98
N ASN A 223 4.48 -27.17 3.97
CA ASN A 223 4.09 -25.87 4.49
C ASN A 223 5.11 -25.39 5.55
N PHE A 224 6.03 -24.53 5.12
CA PHE A 224 7.10 -24.04 5.99
C PHE A 224 6.73 -22.79 6.79
N LEU A 225 5.58 -22.17 6.48
CA LEU A 225 5.15 -20.90 7.06
C LEU A 225 4.44 -21.11 8.40
N GLU A 226 3.41 -21.95 8.46
CA GLU A 226 2.53 -22.05 9.62
C GLU A 226 2.01 -23.49 9.80
N LEU A 227 2.45 -24.18 10.86
CA LEU A 227 2.04 -25.56 11.11
C LEU A 227 0.55 -25.62 11.46
N GLY A 228 -0.20 -26.45 10.74
CA GLY A 228 -1.58 -26.81 11.08
C GLY A 228 -2.67 -26.09 10.27
N LEU A 229 -2.31 -25.15 9.39
CA LEU A 229 -3.26 -24.55 8.46
C LEU A 229 -3.19 -25.21 7.08
N GLU A 230 -4.36 -25.41 6.47
CA GLU A 230 -4.49 -25.79 5.07
C GLU A 230 -4.05 -24.60 4.20
N VAL A 231 -3.11 -24.85 3.29
CA VAL A 231 -2.62 -23.84 2.35
C VAL A 231 -2.99 -24.27 0.95
N GLU A 232 -3.84 -23.49 0.31
CA GLU A 232 -4.11 -23.66 -1.12
C GLU A 232 -3.06 -22.87 -1.92
N VAL A 233 -2.71 -23.38 -3.10
CA VAL A 233 -1.78 -22.68 -4.00
C VAL A 233 -2.56 -22.22 -5.22
N TYR A 234 -2.62 -20.90 -5.42
CA TYR A 234 -3.21 -20.30 -6.62
C TYR A 234 -2.13 -19.64 -7.45
N ALA A 235 -2.28 -19.72 -8.77
CA ALA A 235 -1.38 -19.06 -9.71
C ALA A 235 -2.16 -18.20 -10.71
N TYR A 236 -1.55 -17.11 -11.14
CA TYR A 236 -2.03 -16.25 -12.20
C TYR A 236 -0.90 -15.92 -13.17
N ALA A 237 -1.21 -15.91 -14.46
CA ALA A 237 -0.33 -15.45 -15.53
C ALA A 237 -1.04 -14.34 -16.29
N ASP A 238 -0.37 -13.19 -16.42
CA ASP A 238 -0.85 -12.11 -17.27
C ASP A 238 -0.51 -12.42 -18.73
N PRO A 239 -1.48 -12.47 -19.66
CA PRO A 239 -1.19 -12.71 -21.07
C PRO A 239 -0.26 -11.65 -21.70
N ASN A 240 -0.12 -10.47 -21.07
CA ASN A 240 0.69 -9.37 -21.58
C ASN A 240 2.01 -9.16 -20.83
N ALA A 241 2.24 -9.86 -19.72
CA ALA A 241 3.45 -9.71 -18.91
C ALA A 241 4.02 -11.09 -18.53
N PRO A 242 5.09 -11.56 -19.21
CA PRO A 242 5.71 -12.85 -18.92
C PRO A 242 6.15 -12.96 -17.46
N GLY A 243 5.71 -14.02 -16.79
CA GLY A 243 5.95 -14.22 -15.37
C GLY A 243 4.85 -15.03 -14.72
N ALA A 244 4.77 -14.92 -13.39
CA ALA A 244 3.69 -15.49 -12.62
C ALA A 244 3.41 -14.63 -11.39
N CYS A 245 2.16 -14.70 -10.93
CA CYS A 245 1.77 -14.37 -9.56
C CYS A 245 1.38 -15.66 -8.84
N ILE A 246 1.84 -15.83 -7.60
CA ILE A 246 1.44 -16.93 -6.72
C ILE A 246 0.77 -16.35 -5.47
N ALA A 247 -0.36 -16.94 -5.10
CA ALA A 247 -1.17 -16.58 -3.96
C ALA A 247 -1.34 -17.81 -3.05
N LEU A 248 -1.16 -17.61 -1.74
CA LEU A 248 -1.21 -18.68 -0.73
C LEU A 248 -2.22 -18.33 0.38
N PRO A 249 -3.54 -18.48 0.15
CA PRO A 249 -4.52 -18.30 1.22
C PRO A 249 -4.35 -19.37 2.28
N ARG A 250 -4.33 -18.92 3.54
CA ARG A 250 -4.25 -19.74 4.75
C ARG A 250 -5.53 -19.50 5.53
N TRP A 251 -6.33 -20.54 5.69
CA TRP A 251 -7.65 -20.44 6.29
C TRP A 251 -7.56 -20.78 7.78
N ASP A 252 -7.89 -19.82 8.65
CA ASP A 252 -7.78 -20.01 10.12
C ASP A 252 -8.95 -20.82 10.70
N ASP A 253 -9.99 -21.04 9.90
CA ASP A 253 -11.17 -21.80 10.29
C ASP A 253 -11.70 -22.69 9.16
N ALA A 254 -12.37 -23.78 9.53
CA ALA A 254 -12.95 -24.72 8.58
C ALA A 254 -14.09 -24.11 7.74
N ALA A 255 -14.68 -23.00 8.19
CA ALA A 255 -15.72 -22.28 7.47
C ALA A 255 -15.15 -21.30 6.42
N LYS A 256 -13.81 -21.20 6.31
CA LYS A 256 -13.06 -20.30 5.43
C LYS A 256 -13.51 -18.85 5.58
N THR A 257 -13.77 -18.38 6.81
CA THR A 257 -14.21 -16.99 7.07
C THR A 257 -13.04 -16.04 7.32
N LYS A 258 -11.99 -16.53 7.99
CA LYS A 258 -10.74 -15.80 8.23
C LYS A 258 -9.63 -16.35 7.35
N VAL A 259 -8.86 -15.43 6.76
CA VAL A 259 -7.83 -15.78 5.81
C VAL A 259 -6.62 -14.86 5.94
N THR A 260 -5.44 -15.47 6.00
CA THR A 260 -4.18 -14.75 5.77
C THR A 260 -3.72 -15.07 4.35
N LEU A 261 -3.52 -14.04 3.53
CA LEU A 261 -3.29 -14.18 2.10
C LEU A 261 -2.20 -13.22 1.63
N GLY A 262 -1.04 -13.80 1.32
CA GLY A 262 0.06 -13.11 0.64
C GLY A 262 0.05 -13.41 -0.86
N VAL A 263 0.43 -12.42 -1.65
CA VAL A 263 0.59 -12.52 -3.10
C VAL A 263 1.98 -12.03 -3.50
N ILE A 264 2.67 -12.85 -4.29
CA ILE A 264 3.98 -12.51 -4.85
C ILE A 264 3.89 -12.62 -6.36
N CYS A 265 4.38 -11.61 -7.07
CA CYS A 265 4.48 -11.64 -8.52
C CYS A 265 5.93 -11.40 -8.94
N GLN A 266 6.41 -12.15 -9.94
CA GLN A 266 7.75 -11.98 -10.52
C GLN A 266 7.68 -11.95 -12.04
N SER A 267 8.41 -11.02 -12.64
CA SER A 267 8.65 -11.00 -14.07
C SER A 267 9.64 -12.10 -14.47
N ALA A 268 9.28 -12.92 -15.46
CA ALA A 268 10.20 -13.87 -16.07
C ALA A 268 11.29 -13.19 -16.93
N THR A 269 11.06 -11.94 -17.33
CA THR A 269 11.96 -11.19 -18.23
C THR A 269 12.95 -10.34 -17.45
N THR A 270 12.49 -9.62 -16.43
CA THR A 270 13.33 -8.64 -15.69
C THR A 270 13.82 -9.14 -14.35
N GLY A 271 13.22 -10.23 -13.82
CA GLY A 271 13.49 -10.70 -12.47
C GLY A 271 12.98 -9.74 -11.39
N LYS A 272 12.23 -8.70 -11.75
CA LYS A 272 11.62 -7.78 -10.79
C LYS A 272 10.47 -8.49 -10.10
N ALA A 273 10.30 -8.24 -8.79
CA ALA A 273 9.26 -8.88 -7.99
C ALA A 273 8.49 -7.87 -7.15
N CYS A 274 7.20 -8.11 -6.98
CA CYS A 274 6.28 -7.30 -6.19
C CYS A 274 5.48 -8.14 -5.21
N PHE A 275 5.09 -7.52 -4.09
CA PHE A 275 4.50 -8.19 -2.94
C PHE A 275 3.26 -7.47 -2.46
N TRP A 276 2.25 -8.25 -2.06
CA TRP A 276 1.01 -7.78 -1.43
C TRP A 276 0.62 -8.74 -0.30
N ASP A 277 -0.06 -8.21 0.72
CA ASP A 277 -0.67 -8.99 1.80
C ASP A 277 -2.08 -8.44 2.06
N ASN A 278 -3.05 -9.30 2.40
CA ASN A 278 -4.46 -8.94 2.49
C ASN A 278 -4.82 -8.10 3.73
N ARG A 279 -3.97 -7.18 4.14
CA ARG A 279 -4.24 -6.21 5.21
C ARG A 279 -4.48 -4.83 4.63
N PRO A 280 -5.28 -3.98 5.30
CA PRO A 280 -5.44 -2.59 4.90
C PRO A 280 -4.14 -1.79 5.08
N HIS A 281 -3.92 -0.81 4.20
CA HIS A 281 -2.72 0.04 4.14
C HIS A 281 -2.30 0.78 5.41
N ASN A 282 -3.14 0.82 6.44
CA ASN A 282 -2.79 1.47 7.70
C ASN A 282 -1.97 0.56 8.63
N GLY A 283 -1.68 -0.70 8.25
CA GLY A 283 -0.80 -1.61 8.99
C GLY A 283 -1.34 -2.11 10.34
N GLU A 284 -2.29 -1.39 10.91
CA GLU A 284 -2.94 -1.64 12.21
C GLU A 284 -4.22 -2.50 12.08
N GLY A 285 -4.52 -3.02 10.88
CA GLY A 285 -5.70 -3.84 10.62
C GLY A 285 -5.41 -5.34 10.61
N GLU A 286 -6.40 -6.11 11.08
CA GLU A 286 -6.50 -7.54 10.81
C GLU A 286 -6.56 -7.80 9.30
N PRO A 287 -6.10 -8.97 8.83
CA PRO A 287 -6.34 -9.40 7.45
C PRO A 287 -7.82 -9.30 7.07
N PHE A 288 -8.11 -8.86 5.85
CA PHE A 288 -9.45 -8.86 5.28
C PHE A 288 -10.04 -10.27 5.35
N THR A 289 -11.25 -10.38 5.90
CA THR A 289 -12.05 -11.61 5.91
C THR A 289 -12.42 -12.03 4.49
N ALA A 290 -12.82 -13.30 4.33
CA ALA A 290 -13.25 -13.84 3.03
C ALA A 290 -14.38 -13.02 2.39
N ALA A 291 -15.30 -12.49 3.22
CA ALA A 291 -16.39 -11.64 2.76
C ALA A 291 -15.89 -10.27 2.27
N GLU A 292 -14.92 -9.67 2.96
CA GLU A 292 -14.33 -8.38 2.59
C GLU A 292 -13.50 -8.48 1.30
N LEU A 293 -12.83 -9.61 1.07
CA LEU A 293 -12.09 -9.90 -0.17
C LEU A 293 -12.96 -9.77 -1.43
N ALA A 294 -14.28 -9.94 -1.32
CA ALA A 294 -15.20 -9.74 -2.44
C ALA A 294 -15.34 -8.28 -2.89
N THR A 295 -14.96 -7.34 -2.04
CA THR A 295 -15.14 -5.90 -2.26
C THR A 295 -13.82 -5.12 -2.33
N THR A 296 -12.70 -5.77 -2.02
CA THR A 296 -11.37 -5.14 -2.07
C THR A 296 -10.71 -5.34 -3.42
N ASP A 297 -9.83 -4.40 -3.75
CA ASP A 297 -8.93 -4.45 -4.89
C ASP A 297 -7.49 -4.66 -4.39
N ILE A 298 -6.81 -5.70 -4.87
CA ILE A 298 -5.45 -6.05 -4.40
C ILE A 298 -4.48 -4.91 -4.65
N GLN A 299 -4.61 -4.22 -5.77
CA GLN A 299 -3.67 -3.18 -6.17
C GLN A 299 -3.91 -1.87 -5.43
N ARG A 300 -5.12 -1.66 -4.89
CA ARG A 300 -5.52 -0.41 -4.25
C ARG A 300 -5.58 -0.50 -2.72
N ASP A 301 -6.13 -1.59 -2.19
CA ASP A 301 -6.59 -1.66 -0.81
C ASP A 301 -5.64 -2.45 0.11
N TRP A 302 -4.81 -3.32 -0.47
CA TRP A 302 -3.92 -4.22 0.25
C TRP A 302 -2.54 -3.61 0.46
N VAL A 303 -1.96 -3.78 1.66
CA VAL A 303 -0.56 -3.45 1.92
C VAL A 303 0.35 -4.13 0.91
N ASN A 304 1.43 -3.43 0.53
CA ASN A 304 2.36 -3.89 -0.49
C ASN A 304 3.79 -3.47 -0.18
N GLY A 305 4.72 -3.70 -1.12
CA GLY A 305 6.14 -3.36 -0.95
C GLY A 305 6.45 -1.88 -0.73
N SER A 306 5.47 -0.99 -0.76
CA SER A 306 5.62 0.43 -0.37
C SER A 306 5.14 0.73 1.05
N ASP A 307 4.59 -0.26 1.75
CA ASP A 307 4.05 -0.11 3.11
C ASP A 307 5.02 -0.69 4.14
N PRO A 308 5.40 0.08 5.18
CA PRO A 308 6.33 -0.40 6.21
C PRO A 308 5.78 -1.58 7.01
N ASP A 309 4.46 -1.74 7.04
CA ASP A 309 3.74 -2.74 7.83
C ASP A 309 3.41 -4.02 7.03
N LEU A 310 4.01 -4.21 5.85
CA LEU A 310 3.85 -5.45 5.09
C LEU A 310 4.24 -6.65 5.99
N ILE A 311 3.31 -7.57 6.24
CA ILE A 311 3.48 -8.71 7.17
C ILE A 311 3.86 -8.24 8.60
N GLY A 312 3.12 -7.30 9.18
CA GLY A 312 3.29 -6.90 10.58
C GLY A 312 4.67 -6.29 10.89
N GLY A 313 5.25 -5.58 9.92
CA GLY A 313 6.57 -4.95 10.02
C GLY A 313 7.75 -5.80 9.54
N GLY A 314 7.50 -7.01 9.04
CA GLY A 314 8.50 -7.85 8.38
C GLY A 314 8.82 -7.40 6.95
N LYS A 315 9.84 -7.99 6.32
CA LYS A 315 10.10 -7.79 4.88
C LYS A 315 9.95 -9.13 4.17
N CYS A 316 9.22 -9.18 3.05
CA CYS A 316 9.08 -10.44 2.28
C CYS A 316 10.45 -11.01 1.86
N VAL A 317 11.41 -10.13 1.60
CA VAL A 317 12.81 -10.49 1.28
C VAL A 317 13.55 -11.17 2.43
N MET A 318 13.01 -11.20 3.66
CA MET A 318 13.57 -11.98 4.77
C MET A 318 13.32 -13.48 4.63
N CYS A 319 12.27 -13.87 3.90
CA CYS A 319 11.92 -15.28 3.64
C CYS A 319 12.20 -15.67 2.19
N HIS A 320 11.94 -14.75 1.26
CA HIS A 320 12.05 -14.95 -0.17
C HIS A 320 13.40 -14.41 -0.66
N ARG A 321 14.45 -15.22 -0.65
CA ARG A 321 15.80 -14.83 -1.07
C ARG A 321 16.33 -15.77 -2.15
N GLY A 322 17.33 -15.31 -2.90
CA GLY A 322 17.99 -16.13 -3.92
C GLY A 322 17.66 -15.70 -5.35
N GLU A 323 17.90 -16.59 -6.30
CA GLU A 323 17.57 -16.34 -7.72
C GLU A 323 16.06 -16.26 -7.99
N ASN A 324 15.27 -17.00 -7.22
CA ASN A 324 13.83 -17.08 -7.38
C ASN A 324 13.12 -16.44 -6.19
N VAL A 325 12.15 -15.56 -6.44
CA VAL A 325 11.34 -15.01 -5.35
C VAL A 325 10.43 -16.10 -4.75
N PHE A 326 10.06 -17.11 -5.55
CA PHE A 326 9.19 -18.18 -5.11
C PHE A 326 9.99 -19.30 -4.43
N ILE A 327 9.46 -19.80 -3.31
CA ILE A 327 9.95 -21.02 -2.68
C ILE A 327 9.24 -22.19 -3.37
N ILE A 328 9.90 -22.80 -4.35
CA ILE A 328 9.31 -23.85 -5.19
C ILE A 328 9.69 -25.22 -4.66
N HIS A 329 8.67 -26.04 -4.37
CA HIS A 329 8.82 -27.45 -4.00
C HIS A 329 8.46 -28.35 -5.18
N PRO A 330 9.43 -29.07 -5.78
CA PRO A 330 9.15 -30.01 -6.86
C PRO A 330 8.08 -31.04 -6.50
N LYS A 331 7.25 -31.45 -7.46
CA LYS A 331 6.15 -32.42 -7.31
C LYS A 331 5.05 -32.00 -6.34
N THR A 332 5.04 -30.76 -5.89
CA THR A 332 3.94 -30.17 -5.10
C THR A 332 3.14 -29.17 -5.93
N PRO A 333 1.99 -28.67 -5.44
CA PRO A 333 1.27 -27.56 -6.08
C PRO A 333 2.08 -26.28 -6.27
N LEU A 334 3.17 -26.08 -5.52
CA LEU A 334 4.09 -24.94 -5.72
C LEU A 334 4.91 -25.08 -7.01
N GLN A 335 5.05 -26.28 -7.56
CA GLN A 335 5.63 -26.47 -8.90
C GLN A 335 4.61 -26.17 -9.99
N VAL A 336 4.24 -24.88 -10.09
CA VAL A 336 3.30 -24.39 -11.10
C VAL A 336 3.84 -24.65 -12.51
N ARG A 337 2.95 -25.00 -13.43
CA ARG A 337 3.28 -25.37 -14.81
C ARG A 337 2.92 -24.25 -15.78
N PRO A 338 3.36 -24.29 -17.06
CA PRO A 338 2.89 -23.35 -18.06
C PRO A 338 1.36 -23.19 -18.03
N PRO A 339 0.85 -21.94 -18.12
CA PRO A 339 1.55 -20.73 -18.56
C PRO A 339 2.31 -19.95 -17.47
N PHE A 340 2.33 -20.43 -16.22
CA PHE A 340 2.97 -19.72 -15.11
C PHE A 340 4.50 -19.86 -15.15
N VAL A 341 5.21 -18.79 -15.50
CA VAL A 341 6.68 -18.81 -15.59
C VAL A 341 7.28 -18.24 -14.31
N THR A 342 7.78 -19.12 -13.45
CA THR A 342 8.38 -18.75 -12.15
C THR A 342 9.90 -18.69 -12.17
N LYS A 343 10.54 -18.98 -13.30
CA LYS A 343 12.01 -18.98 -13.43
C LYS A 343 12.47 -17.69 -14.10
N PHE A 344 13.43 -17.04 -13.48
CA PHE A 344 14.24 -15.96 -14.05
C PHE A 344 15.71 -16.38 -13.97
N LYS A 345 16.53 -16.01 -14.96
CA LYS A 345 17.96 -16.31 -14.94
C LYS A 345 18.69 -15.17 -14.23
N GLY A 346 18.99 -15.37 -12.95
CA GLY A 346 19.77 -14.45 -12.13
C GLY A 346 19.04 -14.05 -10.84
N TRP A 347 19.63 -13.11 -10.11
CA TRP A 347 19.10 -12.63 -8.84
C TRP A 347 17.89 -11.73 -9.03
N TYR A 348 16.75 -12.08 -8.42
CA TYR A 348 15.56 -11.24 -8.50
C TYR A 348 15.78 -9.92 -7.73
N THR A 349 15.11 -8.84 -8.14
CA THR A 349 15.16 -7.55 -7.45
C THR A 349 13.75 -7.13 -6.97
N PRO A 350 13.54 -6.85 -5.68
CA PRO A 350 12.25 -6.40 -5.17
C PRO A 350 11.96 -4.97 -5.63
N VAL A 351 10.78 -4.73 -6.20
CA VAL A 351 10.24 -3.37 -6.36
C VAL A 351 9.66 -2.96 -5.02
N ASN A 352 10.11 -1.83 -4.47
CA ASN A 352 9.70 -1.31 -3.16
C ASN A 352 10.16 0.15 -3.00
N THR A 353 9.55 0.89 -2.07
CA THR A 353 9.98 2.26 -1.70
C THR A 353 10.78 2.31 -0.40
N LEU A 354 11.03 1.16 0.21
CA LEU A 354 11.57 1.01 1.56
C LEU A 354 13.06 0.63 1.58
N GLY A 355 13.69 0.54 0.41
CA GLY A 355 15.09 0.16 0.24
C GLY A 355 15.38 -1.33 0.48
N TRP A 356 14.38 -2.21 0.37
CA TRP A 356 14.59 -3.65 0.48
C TRP A 356 15.48 -4.14 -0.66
N THR A 357 16.38 -5.07 -0.31
CA THR A 357 17.30 -5.69 -1.25
C THR A 357 17.27 -7.20 -1.06
N ASN A 358 17.33 -7.94 -2.17
CA ASN A 358 17.62 -9.36 -2.13
C ASN A 358 19.14 -9.52 -1.91
N PRO A 359 19.60 -10.03 -0.77
CA PRO A 359 21.02 -10.06 -0.43
C PRO A 359 21.80 -10.94 -1.40
N PRO A 360 23.09 -10.67 -1.65
CA PRO A 360 23.86 -11.38 -2.66
C PRO A 360 24.02 -12.87 -2.33
N ALA A 361 24.41 -13.65 -3.34
CA ALA A 361 24.83 -15.03 -3.14
C ALA A 361 26.02 -15.12 -2.17
N THR A 362 26.07 -16.19 -1.39
CA THR A 362 27.18 -16.57 -0.53
C THR A 362 27.67 -17.95 -0.91
N THR A 363 28.98 -18.11 -0.96
CA THR A 363 29.61 -19.43 -1.04
C THR A 363 29.57 -20.07 0.34
N LEU A 364 29.03 -21.29 0.43
CA LEU A 364 29.19 -22.10 1.63
C LEU A 364 30.62 -22.65 1.69
N PRO A 365 31.21 -22.84 2.89
CA PRO A 365 32.52 -23.44 3.03
C PRO A 365 32.58 -24.78 2.30
N ASN A 366 33.59 -24.95 1.44
CA ASN A 366 33.76 -26.20 0.72
C ASN A 366 34.16 -27.30 1.72
N THR A 367 33.36 -28.37 1.81
CA THR A 367 33.67 -29.52 2.66
C THR A 367 34.17 -30.66 1.78
N ASP A 368 35.49 -30.79 1.64
CA ASP A 368 36.23 -31.90 0.99
C ASP A 368 35.61 -32.49 -0.31
N GLY A 369 34.92 -31.66 -1.12
CA GLY A 369 34.15 -32.06 -2.31
C GLY A 369 33.85 -30.91 -3.29
N GLU A 370 32.80 -31.06 -4.12
CA GLU A 370 32.26 -29.96 -4.94
C GLU A 370 31.42 -29.03 -4.06
N ALA A 371 31.72 -27.74 -4.06
CA ALA A 371 31.00 -26.76 -3.27
C ALA A 371 29.53 -26.65 -3.73
N CYS A 372 28.61 -26.42 -2.79
CA CYS A 372 27.17 -26.30 -3.08
C CYS A 372 26.85 -25.24 -4.15
N ASP A 373 27.69 -24.21 -4.25
CA ASP A 373 27.53 -23.10 -5.21
C ASP A 373 27.76 -23.48 -6.67
N THR A 374 28.32 -24.66 -6.94
CA THR A 374 28.39 -25.22 -8.30
C THR A 374 27.02 -25.63 -8.84
N CYS A 375 26.07 -25.95 -7.97
CA CYS A 375 24.71 -26.37 -8.32
C CYS A 375 23.62 -25.39 -7.85
N HIS A 376 23.87 -24.68 -6.74
CA HIS A 376 22.89 -23.83 -6.07
C HIS A 376 23.54 -22.56 -5.53
N GLU A 377 23.09 -21.40 -6.01
CA GLU A 377 23.43 -20.14 -5.33
C GLU A 377 22.56 -19.97 -4.09
N ILE A 378 23.20 -19.80 -2.92
CA ILE A 378 22.52 -19.61 -1.63
C ILE A 378 22.62 -18.14 -1.26
N ALA A 379 21.52 -17.52 -0.85
CA ALA A 379 21.56 -16.12 -0.43
C ALA A 379 22.33 -15.96 0.87
N SER A 380 22.95 -14.80 1.09
CA SER A 380 23.67 -14.51 2.33
C SER A 380 22.82 -14.85 3.56
N THR A 381 23.44 -15.60 4.47
CA THR A 381 22.85 -16.00 5.76
C THR A 381 23.45 -15.21 6.92
N THR A 382 24.41 -14.32 6.65
CA THR A 382 25.18 -13.61 7.69
C THR A 382 24.57 -12.29 8.13
N ASP A 383 23.59 -11.75 7.39
CA ASP A 383 22.90 -10.54 7.81
C ASP A 383 21.89 -10.82 8.94
N PRO A 384 21.65 -9.87 9.85
CA PRO A 384 20.71 -10.05 10.97
C PRO A 384 19.26 -10.37 10.55
N GLU A 385 18.89 -10.10 9.29
CA GLU A 385 17.55 -10.31 8.77
C GLU A 385 17.38 -11.72 8.15
N SER A 386 18.42 -12.56 8.20
CA SER A 386 18.45 -13.90 7.57
C SER A 386 17.74 -14.98 8.38
N ALA A 387 17.37 -14.72 9.64
CA ALA A 387 16.85 -15.75 10.55
C ALA A 387 15.65 -16.52 9.96
N SER A 388 14.68 -15.81 9.38
CA SER A 388 13.50 -16.42 8.77
C SER A 388 13.85 -17.23 7.51
N TYR A 389 14.75 -16.72 6.67
CA TYR A 389 15.28 -17.44 5.52
C TYR A 389 16.00 -18.72 5.94
N CYS A 390 16.80 -18.67 7.01
CA CYS A 390 17.52 -19.83 7.53
C CYS A 390 16.58 -20.93 8.02
N VAL A 391 15.46 -20.59 8.65
CA VAL A 391 14.42 -21.57 9.02
C VAL A 391 13.85 -22.26 7.78
N ILE A 392 13.52 -21.48 6.74
CA ILE A 392 12.99 -22.01 5.47
C ILE A 392 14.02 -22.89 4.77
N LEU A 393 15.26 -22.42 4.67
CA LEU A 393 16.36 -23.09 3.99
C LEU A 393 16.73 -24.40 4.68
N SER A 394 16.73 -24.44 6.01
CA SER A 394 16.93 -25.67 6.80
C SER A 394 15.86 -26.73 6.47
N LYS A 395 14.58 -26.33 6.52
CA LYS A 395 13.45 -27.22 6.20
C LYS A 395 13.52 -27.70 4.74
N ALA A 396 13.80 -26.80 3.81
CA ALA A 396 13.94 -27.13 2.39
C ALA A 396 15.07 -28.12 2.16
N ALA A 397 16.23 -27.88 2.75
CA ALA A 397 17.40 -28.73 2.57
C ALA A 397 17.17 -30.16 3.09
N VAL A 398 16.44 -30.31 4.20
CA VAL A 398 16.08 -31.64 4.74
C VAL A 398 15.02 -32.36 3.89
N LYS A 399 14.10 -31.62 3.28
CA LYS A 399 12.93 -32.21 2.58
C LYS A 399 13.15 -32.45 1.09
N GLU A 400 13.81 -31.52 0.41
CA GLU A 400 13.84 -31.43 -1.06
C GLU A 400 15.16 -31.87 -1.69
N MET A 401 16.26 -31.92 -0.93
CA MET A 401 17.53 -32.30 -1.52
C MET A 401 17.47 -33.76 -2.01
N PRO A 402 17.85 -34.01 -3.28
CA PRO A 402 17.86 -35.37 -3.82
C PRO A 402 18.90 -36.23 -3.09
N SER A 403 18.62 -37.52 -2.92
CA SER A 403 19.72 -38.49 -2.80
C SER A 403 20.26 -38.77 -4.20
N ARG A 404 21.53 -39.18 -4.31
CA ARG A 404 22.16 -39.53 -5.60
C ARG A 404 21.34 -40.54 -6.43
N ASP A 405 20.54 -41.38 -5.75
CA ASP A 405 19.77 -42.48 -6.34
C ASP A 405 18.23 -42.24 -6.34
N GLY A 406 17.74 -41.11 -5.82
CA GLY A 406 16.29 -40.84 -5.77
C GLY A 406 15.89 -39.55 -5.03
N PRO A 407 15.06 -38.67 -5.63
CA PRO A 407 14.60 -37.43 -5.00
C PRO A 407 13.24 -37.57 -4.28
N ALA A 408 13.28 -37.65 -2.94
CA ALA A 408 12.36 -37.04 -1.97
C ALA A 408 12.53 -37.68 -0.58
N GLY A 409 12.64 -36.88 0.48
CA GLY A 409 12.72 -37.36 1.86
C GLY A 409 14.10 -37.91 2.19
N TRP A 410 14.91 -37.09 2.84
CA TRP A 410 16.30 -37.36 3.20
C TRP A 410 16.42 -37.73 4.69
N PRO A 411 15.88 -38.88 5.18
CA PRO A 411 16.02 -39.25 6.59
C PRO A 411 17.48 -39.54 6.95
N THR A 412 18.30 -39.90 5.97
CA THR A 412 19.74 -40.18 6.12
C THR A 412 20.51 -39.63 4.92
N PRO A 413 21.23 -38.49 5.09
CA PRO A 413 22.19 -38.00 4.11
C PRO A 413 23.13 -39.10 3.63
N SER A 414 23.49 -39.15 2.35
CA SER A 414 24.75 -39.84 2.01
C SER A 414 25.90 -39.10 2.69
N ALA A 415 26.97 -39.82 3.06
CA ALA A 415 28.11 -39.21 3.76
C ALA A 415 28.66 -37.97 3.02
N ASP A 416 28.64 -38.01 1.69
CA ASP A 416 29.14 -36.94 0.79
C ASP A 416 28.40 -35.60 0.95
N TYR A 417 27.10 -35.63 1.29
CA TYR A 417 26.29 -34.42 1.42
C TYR A 417 26.00 -34.06 2.89
N LEU A 418 26.28 -34.95 3.84
CA LEU A 418 26.13 -34.68 5.27
C LEU A 418 26.98 -33.48 5.71
N ALA A 419 28.21 -33.39 5.20
CA ALA A 419 29.11 -32.28 5.50
C ALA A 419 28.56 -30.93 4.99
N HIS A 420 28.00 -30.91 3.78
CA HIS A 420 27.35 -29.75 3.18
C HIS A 420 26.11 -29.29 3.97
N ILE A 421 25.24 -30.22 4.37
CA ILE A 421 24.07 -29.88 5.20
C ILE A 421 24.48 -29.40 6.59
N ASN A 422 25.53 -29.97 7.19
CA ASN A 422 26.06 -29.49 8.46
C ASN A 422 26.68 -28.10 8.32
N ALA A 423 27.39 -27.83 7.23
CA ALA A 423 27.92 -26.50 6.92
C ALA A 423 26.79 -25.48 6.72
N LEU A 424 25.72 -25.86 6.02
CA LEU A 424 24.52 -25.03 5.87
C LEU A 424 23.89 -24.71 7.24
N LYS A 425 23.67 -25.73 8.08
CA LYS A 425 23.11 -25.56 9.44
C LYS A 425 24.01 -24.69 10.32
N ALA A 426 25.33 -24.84 10.22
CA ALA A 426 26.28 -24.01 10.97
C ALA A 426 26.25 -22.53 10.53
N ASN A 427 26.01 -22.27 9.24
CA ASN A 427 25.87 -20.92 8.68
C ASN A 427 24.46 -20.31 8.88
N CYS A 428 23.52 -21.08 9.43
CA CYS A 428 22.17 -20.66 9.74
C CYS A 428 21.85 -20.90 11.23
N PRO A 429 22.41 -20.11 12.16
CA PRO A 429 22.16 -20.30 13.59
C PRO A 429 20.67 -20.11 13.90
N GLY A 430 20.01 -21.19 14.33
CA GLY A 430 18.55 -21.24 14.58
C GLY A 430 17.76 -22.17 13.64
N ALA A 431 18.44 -22.79 12.66
CA ALA A 431 17.94 -23.81 11.73
C ALA A 431 17.65 -25.18 12.35
#